data_AF-A0A4R6KG56-F1
#
_entry.id   AF-A0A4R6KG56-F1
#
_cell.length_a   1.000
_cell.length_b   1.000
_cell.length_c   1.000
_cell.angle_alpha   90.00
_cell.angle_beta   90.00
_cell.angle_gamma   90.00
#
_symmetry.space_group_name_H-M   'P 1'
#
loop_
_entity.id
_entity.type
_entity.pdbx_description
1 polymer ?
#
loop_
_entity_poly.entity_id
_entity_poly.type
_entity_poly.pdbx_seq_one_letter_code
_entity_poly.pdbx_strand_id
1 'polypeptide(L)'
;MRRELIGLLTLLMLGCAAPIASAVPSPARTATISSIRTTDATKGVITVVGTLSPAPAAGTRIPLHQWIPSLKRWQEVAHGYSSGSSVTITTVQPGSIRTYRIAIGPQAPYAAAISPMISFKHYVWRGMFKKGLLAAGGAGQPQFTVVPPKEGPRRSEADLLADQGGYVWGDVDSTGCRYSRNWLGNLTDGLVRVSLHNGTQALTSVRMQQETETWLNHDITGVTRLRLQVADVRSGYGPYVSIDSLLLCTN
;
A
#
# COMPACT_ATOMS: atom_id res chain seq x y z
N MET A 1 -79.76 -67.31 22.86
CA MET A 1 -78.56 -68.18 22.72
C MET A 1 -77.41 -67.32 22.22
N ARG A 2 -76.29 -67.38 22.94
CA ARG A 2 -75.02 -66.67 22.69
C ARG A 2 -74.47 -66.95 21.28
N ARG A 3 -73.84 -65.94 20.67
CA ARG A 3 -72.51 -66.09 20.04
C ARG A 3 -71.90 -64.72 19.69
N GLU A 4 -70.64 -64.59 20.09
CA GLU A 4 -69.76 -63.44 19.93
C GLU A 4 -69.20 -63.32 18.50
N LEU A 5 -68.75 -62.12 18.12
CA LEU A 5 -67.60 -61.94 17.23
C LEU A 5 -67.02 -60.52 17.39
N ILE A 6 -65.89 -60.44 18.09
CA ILE A 6 -64.99 -59.28 18.14
C ILE A 6 -64.21 -59.25 16.83
N GLY A 7 -64.46 -58.26 15.99
CA GLY A 7 -63.74 -58.02 14.74
C GLY A 7 -62.62 -57.01 14.94
N LEU A 8 -61.38 -57.50 14.86
CA LEU A 8 -60.12 -56.76 14.86
C LEU A 8 -60.03 -55.88 13.60
N LEU A 9 -60.08 -54.55 13.75
CA LEU A 9 -59.89 -53.61 12.63
C LEU A 9 -58.42 -53.19 12.54
N THR A 10 -57.64 -53.91 11.76
CA THR A 10 -56.25 -53.57 11.43
C THR A 10 -56.27 -52.50 10.33
N LEU A 11 -56.06 -51.22 10.70
CA LEU A 11 -55.93 -50.13 9.74
C LEU A 11 -54.55 -50.20 9.07
N LEU A 12 -54.50 -50.69 7.84
CA LEU A 12 -53.30 -50.73 7.01
C LEU A 12 -53.00 -49.31 6.49
N MET A 13 -52.18 -48.55 7.22
CA MET A 13 -51.62 -47.29 6.72
C MET A 13 -50.57 -47.61 5.65
N LEU A 14 -50.98 -47.58 4.37
CA LEU A 14 -50.03 -47.48 3.26
C LEU A 14 -49.33 -46.11 3.34
N GLY A 15 -48.19 -46.07 4.03
CA GLY A 15 -47.27 -44.96 3.98
C GLY A 15 -46.69 -44.84 2.58
N CYS A 16 -47.20 -43.89 1.80
CA CYS A 16 -46.56 -43.45 0.57
C CYS A 16 -45.29 -42.68 0.96
N ALA A 17 -44.19 -43.40 1.17
CA ALA A 17 -42.87 -42.80 1.34
C ALA A 17 -42.48 -42.15 0.01
N ALA A 18 -42.76 -40.85 -0.12
CA ALA A 18 -42.20 -40.04 -1.19
C ALA A 18 -40.66 -40.08 -1.03
N PRO A 19 -39.90 -40.44 -2.09
CA PRO A 19 -38.46 -40.40 -2.01
C PRO A 19 -38.04 -38.95 -1.68
N ILE A 20 -37.36 -38.78 -0.55
CA ILE A 20 -36.71 -37.51 -0.19
C ILE A 20 -35.71 -37.25 -1.31
N ALA A 21 -35.98 -36.24 -2.14
CA ALA A 21 -35.07 -35.83 -3.20
C ALA A 21 -33.70 -35.56 -2.55
N SER A 22 -32.69 -36.34 -2.94
CA SER A 22 -31.32 -36.09 -2.55
C SER A 22 -30.94 -34.72 -3.10
N ALA A 23 -30.57 -33.80 -2.22
CA ALA A 23 -30.08 -32.49 -2.62
C ALA A 23 -28.82 -32.69 -3.47
N VAL A 24 -28.94 -32.48 -4.78
CA VAL A 24 -27.80 -32.47 -5.68
C VAL A 24 -26.85 -31.37 -5.17
N PRO A 25 -25.56 -31.65 -4.94
CA PRO A 25 -24.63 -30.63 -4.49
C PRO A 25 -24.63 -29.50 -5.52
N SER A 26 -25.02 -28.30 -5.08
CA SER A 26 -25.02 -27.13 -5.95
C SER A 26 -23.61 -26.94 -6.48
N PRO A 27 -23.45 -26.71 -7.79
CA PRO A 27 -22.13 -26.60 -8.38
C PRO A 27 -21.39 -25.42 -7.73
N ALA A 28 -20.20 -25.70 -7.22
CA ALA A 28 -19.41 -24.72 -6.48
C ALA A 28 -18.69 -23.77 -7.46
N ARG A 29 -18.56 -22.51 -7.03
CA ARG A 29 -17.74 -21.50 -7.70
C ARG A 29 -16.73 -20.94 -6.71
N THR A 30 -15.53 -20.68 -7.19
CA THR A 30 -14.43 -20.11 -6.44
C THR A 30 -13.92 -18.85 -7.13
N ALA A 31 -13.39 -17.95 -6.32
CA ALA A 31 -12.67 -16.76 -6.75
C ALA A 31 -11.37 -16.70 -5.94
N THR A 32 -10.28 -16.30 -6.56
CA THR A 32 -8.99 -16.15 -5.87
C THR A 32 -8.32 -14.88 -6.37
N ILE A 33 -7.70 -14.12 -5.47
CA ILE A 33 -6.76 -13.07 -5.88
C ILE A 33 -5.41 -13.75 -6.11
N SER A 34 -4.97 -13.82 -7.36
CA SER A 34 -3.68 -14.40 -7.73
C SER A 34 -2.54 -13.40 -7.62
N SER A 35 -2.83 -12.10 -7.76
CA SER A 35 -1.84 -11.03 -7.61
C SER A 35 -2.49 -9.74 -7.13
N ILE A 36 -1.83 -9.03 -6.21
CA ILE A 36 -2.12 -7.64 -5.88
C ILE A 36 -0.79 -6.90 -5.79
N ARG A 37 -0.66 -5.79 -6.52
CA ARG A 37 0.57 -5.00 -6.57
C ARG A 37 0.28 -3.52 -6.81
N THR A 38 1.21 -2.67 -6.39
CA THR A 38 1.26 -1.27 -6.80
C THR A 38 1.86 -1.21 -8.20
N THR A 39 1.14 -0.67 -9.18
CA THR A 39 1.63 -0.49 -10.56
C THR A 39 2.07 0.94 -10.85
N ASP A 40 1.53 1.93 -10.14
CA ASP A 40 2.02 3.31 -10.15
C ASP A 40 2.06 3.84 -8.71
N ALA A 41 3.26 3.88 -8.11
CA ALA A 41 3.47 4.36 -6.75
C ALA A 41 3.43 5.90 -6.64
N THR A 42 3.44 6.63 -7.76
CA THR A 42 3.30 8.09 -7.76
C THR A 42 1.83 8.49 -7.64
N LYS A 43 0.96 7.74 -8.32
CA LYS A 43 -0.50 7.95 -8.29
C LYS A 43 -1.21 7.10 -7.26
N GLY A 44 -0.55 6.09 -6.71
CA GLY A 44 -1.18 5.11 -5.81
C GLY A 44 -2.08 4.12 -6.53
N VAL A 45 -1.76 3.75 -7.78
CA VAL A 45 -2.53 2.75 -8.52
C VAL A 45 -2.16 1.35 -8.03
N ILE A 46 -3.17 0.61 -7.58
CA ILE A 46 -3.08 -0.83 -7.37
C ILE A 46 -3.71 -1.58 -8.54
N THR A 47 -3.12 -2.72 -8.87
CA THR A 47 -3.67 -3.68 -9.84
C THR A 47 -3.86 -5.01 -9.13
N VAL A 48 -5.09 -5.51 -9.19
CA VAL A 48 -5.51 -6.80 -8.64
C VAL A 48 -5.83 -7.72 -9.80
N VAL A 49 -5.22 -8.90 -9.82
CA VAL A 49 -5.53 -9.97 -10.77
C VAL A 49 -6.21 -11.08 -10.00
N GLY A 50 -7.36 -11.52 -10.49
CA GLY A 50 -8.15 -12.60 -9.93
C GLY A 50 -8.34 -13.76 -10.89
N THR A 51 -8.48 -14.95 -10.34
CA THR A 51 -8.91 -16.16 -11.05
C THR A 51 -10.30 -16.57 -10.58
N LEU A 52 -11.13 -17.03 -11.51
CA LEU A 52 -12.55 -17.34 -11.33
C LEU A 52 -12.80 -18.74 -11.88
N SER A 53 -13.40 -19.63 -11.09
CA SER A 53 -13.67 -21.00 -11.53
C SER A 53 -14.99 -21.54 -10.99
N PRO A 54 -15.88 -22.10 -11.83
CA PRO A 54 -15.85 -22.06 -13.29
C PRO A 54 -15.91 -20.62 -13.82
N ALA A 55 -15.44 -20.40 -15.04
CA ALA A 55 -15.45 -19.08 -15.66
C ALA A 55 -16.89 -18.52 -15.70
N PRO A 56 -17.15 -17.31 -15.18
CA PRO A 56 -18.44 -16.67 -15.40
C PRO A 56 -18.56 -16.22 -16.86
N ALA A 57 -19.76 -15.76 -17.24
CA ALA A 57 -19.95 -15.14 -18.55
C ALA A 57 -18.91 -14.01 -18.76
N ALA A 58 -18.33 -13.91 -19.96
CA ALA A 58 -17.42 -12.82 -20.28
C ALA A 58 -18.12 -11.47 -20.07
N GLY A 59 -17.41 -10.49 -19.54
CA GLY A 59 -18.00 -9.20 -19.17
C GLY A 59 -18.77 -9.23 -17.84
N THR A 60 -18.68 -10.30 -17.04
CA THR A 60 -19.26 -10.29 -15.69
C THR A 60 -18.49 -9.31 -14.82
N ARG A 61 -19.21 -8.40 -14.15
CA ARG A 61 -18.64 -7.44 -13.22
C ARG A 61 -18.16 -8.13 -11.94
N ILE A 62 -16.88 -7.94 -11.62
CA ILE A 62 -16.26 -8.48 -10.41
C ILE A 62 -15.85 -7.30 -9.50
N PRO A 63 -16.56 -7.05 -8.39
CA PRO A 63 -16.15 -6.03 -7.41
C PRO A 63 -14.87 -6.41 -6.67
N LEU A 64 -14.04 -5.39 -6.44
CA LEU A 64 -12.98 -5.40 -5.44
C LEU A 64 -13.52 -4.76 -4.16
N HIS A 65 -13.59 -5.55 -3.10
CA HIS A 65 -13.95 -5.08 -1.78
C HIS A 65 -12.71 -4.80 -0.94
N GLN A 66 -12.78 -3.74 -0.13
CA GLN A 66 -11.84 -3.40 0.91
C GLN A 66 -12.51 -3.48 2.28
N TRP A 67 -11.84 -4.07 3.27
CA TRP A 67 -12.30 -4.04 4.65
C TRP A 67 -12.03 -2.64 5.24
N ILE A 68 -13.07 -2.04 5.83
CA ILE A 68 -12.99 -0.75 6.51
C ILE A 68 -13.07 -1.02 8.02
N PRO A 69 -11.95 -1.03 8.77
CA PRO A 69 -11.95 -1.40 10.19
C PRO A 69 -12.84 -0.51 11.05
N SER A 70 -12.84 0.80 10.80
CA SER A 70 -13.64 1.77 11.55
C SER A 70 -15.15 1.54 11.43
N LEU A 71 -15.60 1.03 10.28
CA LEU A 71 -17.02 0.76 9.99
C LEU A 71 -17.38 -0.72 10.13
N LYS A 72 -16.41 -1.58 10.45
CA LYS A 72 -16.54 -3.05 10.52
C LYS A 72 -17.31 -3.64 9.33
N ARG A 73 -17.05 -3.14 8.12
CA ARG A 73 -17.74 -3.58 6.90
C ARG A 73 -16.82 -3.66 5.70
N TRP A 74 -17.23 -4.48 4.74
CA TRP A 74 -16.67 -4.48 3.40
C TRP A 74 -17.29 -3.37 2.57
N GLN A 75 -16.45 -2.62 1.88
CA GLN A 75 -16.86 -1.58 0.94
C GLN A 75 -16.30 -1.91 -0.43
N GLU A 76 -17.11 -1.75 -1.47
CA GLU A 76 -16.59 -1.80 -2.83
C GLU A 76 -15.77 -0.54 -3.11
N VAL A 77 -14.52 -0.74 -3.55
CA VAL A 77 -13.61 0.35 -3.88
C VAL A 77 -13.32 0.44 -5.38
N ALA A 78 -13.57 -0.64 -6.12
CA ALA A 78 -13.38 -0.73 -7.56
C ALA A 78 -14.08 -1.97 -8.13
N HIS A 79 -14.07 -2.11 -9.45
CA HIS A 79 -14.50 -3.33 -10.12
C HIS A 79 -13.73 -3.52 -11.43
N GLY A 80 -13.75 -4.74 -11.94
CA GLY A 80 -13.33 -5.07 -13.29
C GLY A 80 -14.33 -6.00 -13.95
N TYR A 81 -14.04 -6.39 -15.17
CA TYR A 81 -14.89 -7.29 -15.95
C TYR A 81 -14.13 -8.59 -16.24
N SER A 82 -14.80 -9.73 -16.11
CA SER A 82 -14.20 -11.03 -16.37
C SER A 82 -13.86 -11.19 -17.86
N SER A 83 -12.70 -11.79 -18.11
CA SER A 83 -12.28 -12.32 -19.40
C SER A 83 -12.00 -13.81 -19.22
N GLY A 84 -13.03 -14.63 -19.47
CA GLY A 84 -13.01 -16.05 -19.12
C GLY A 84 -12.80 -16.27 -17.62
N SER A 85 -11.80 -17.08 -17.28
CA SER A 85 -11.44 -17.42 -15.89
C SER A 85 -10.62 -16.34 -15.17
N SER A 86 -10.46 -15.15 -15.75
CA SER A 86 -9.59 -14.10 -15.21
C SER A 86 -10.30 -12.77 -15.06
N VAL A 87 -9.82 -11.93 -14.15
CA VAL A 87 -10.20 -10.52 -14.05
C VAL A 87 -8.99 -9.67 -13.69
N THR A 88 -8.90 -8.48 -14.26
CA THR A 88 -7.97 -7.44 -13.84
C THR A 88 -8.76 -6.24 -13.35
N ILE A 89 -8.42 -5.74 -12.16
CA ILE A 89 -9.05 -4.58 -11.52
C ILE A 89 -7.96 -3.57 -11.21
N THR A 90 -8.16 -2.31 -11.60
CA THR A 90 -7.26 -1.20 -11.27
C THR A 90 -7.99 -0.15 -10.47
N THR A 91 -7.32 0.43 -9.47
CA THR A 91 -7.87 1.56 -8.71
C THR A 91 -6.77 2.37 -8.08
N VAL A 92 -7.01 3.67 -7.92
CA VAL A 92 -6.19 4.54 -7.07
C VAL A 92 -6.58 4.30 -5.62
N GLN A 93 -5.61 4.05 -4.76
CA GLN A 93 -5.77 3.95 -3.31
C GLN A 93 -4.74 4.84 -2.63
N PRO A 94 -5.07 5.45 -1.48
CA PRO A 94 -4.05 6.09 -0.66
C PRO A 94 -3.11 5.01 -0.13
N GLY A 95 -1.80 5.32 -0.08
CA GLY A 95 -0.82 4.44 0.58
C GLY A 95 -1.34 4.07 1.97
N SER A 96 -1.50 2.78 2.27
CA SER A 96 -2.08 2.27 3.52
C SER A 96 -1.98 0.75 3.56
N ILE A 97 -2.16 0.16 4.75
CA ILE A 97 -2.32 -1.28 4.90
C ILE A 97 -3.82 -1.59 4.91
N ARG A 98 -4.26 -2.40 3.95
CA ARG A 98 -5.69 -2.73 3.75
C ARG A 98 -5.87 -4.20 3.41
N THR A 99 -7.03 -4.73 3.77
CA THR A 99 -7.43 -6.10 3.46
C THR A 99 -8.45 -6.08 2.33
N TYR A 100 -8.22 -6.89 1.31
CA TYR A 100 -9.01 -6.95 0.09
C TYR A 100 -9.60 -8.34 -0.13
N ARG A 101 -10.68 -8.39 -0.91
CA ARG A 101 -11.22 -9.61 -1.52
C ARG A 101 -11.93 -9.25 -2.82
N ILE A 102 -12.05 -10.19 -3.74
CA ILE A 102 -12.96 -10.08 -4.88
C ILE A 102 -14.21 -10.91 -4.63
N ALA A 103 -15.31 -10.56 -5.27
CA ALA A 103 -16.55 -11.32 -5.19
C ALA A 103 -17.15 -11.53 -6.58
N ILE A 104 -17.80 -12.67 -6.77
CA ILE A 104 -18.60 -12.97 -7.96
C ILE A 104 -20.05 -13.05 -7.51
N GLY A 105 -20.94 -12.30 -8.17
CA GLY A 105 -22.37 -12.39 -7.92
C GLY A 105 -22.96 -13.77 -8.26
N PRO A 106 -24.16 -14.09 -7.76
CA PRO A 106 -24.83 -15.34 -8.10
C PRO A 106 -25.17 -15.37 -9.59
N GLN A 107 -24.93 -16.51 -10.23
CA GLN A 107 -25.25 -16.76 -11.64
C GLN A 107 -25.63 -18.23 -11.78
N ALA A 108 -26.91 -18.51 -12.00
CA ALA A 108 -27.41 -19.88 -12.08
C ALA A 108 -26.54 -20.74 -13.01
N PRO A 109 -26.14 -21.96 -12.59
CA PRO A 109 -26.52 -22.66 -11.36
C PRO A 109 -25.65 -22.33 -10.11
N TYR A 110 -24.70 -21.40 -10.22
CA TYR A 110 -23.73 -21.09 -9.18
C TYR A 110 -24.23 -20.00 -8.22
N ALA A 111 -24.07 -20.24 -6.91
CA ALA A 111 -24.21 -19.21 -5.90
C ALA A 111 -23.09 -18.15 -6.00
N ALA A 112 -23.22 -17.06 -5.24
CA ALA A 112 -22.17 -16.06 -5.11
C ALA A 112 -20.90 -16.69 -4.50
N ALA A 113 -19.74 -16.21 -4.92
CA ALA A 113 -18.45 -16.66 -4.41
C ALA A 113 -17.61 -15.46 -3.96
N ILE A 114 -16.81 -15.63 -2.91
CA ILE A 114 -15.86 -14.64 -2.42
C ILE A 114 -14.47 -15.25 -2.35
N SER A 115 -13.45 -14.46 -2.67
CA SER A 115 -12.08 -14.91 -2.49
C SER A 115 -11.69 -14.97 -1.03
N PRO A 116 -10.67 -15.79 -0.67
CA PRO A 116 -9.90 -15.58 0.54
C PRO A 116 -9.46 -14.12 0.65
N MET A 117 -9.39 -13.63 1.88
CA MET A 117 -8.98 -12.25 2.16
C MET A 117 -7.46 -12.15 2.04
N ILE A 118 -6.97 -11.04 1.48
CA ILE A 118 -5.52 -10.75 1.41
C ILE A 118 -5.24 -9.37 1.98
N SER A 119 -4.28 -9.28 2.89
CA SER A 119 -3.77 -8.01 3.40
C SER A 119 -2.61 -7.54 2.52
N PHE A 120 -2.68 -6.29 2.08
CA PHE A 120 -1.70 -5.69 1.18
C PHE A 120 -1.21 -4.36 1.75
N LYS A 121 0.12 -4.18 1.77
CA LYS A 121 0.77 -2.92 2.14
C LYS A 121 0.96 -2.08 0.87
N HIS A 122 0.11 -1.10 0.69
CA HIS A 122 0.19 -0.19 -0.46
C HIS A 122 1.05 1.04 -0.11
N TYR A 123 2.12 1.25 -0.85
CA TYR A 123 3.01 2.39 -0.65
C TYR A 123 2.86 3.42 -1.77
N VAL A 124 2.97 4.70 -1.41
CA VAL A 124 2.92 5.83 -2.35
C VAL A 124 4.08 6.78 -2.05
N TRP A 125 4.68 7.33 -3.11
CA TRP A 125 5.70 8.37 -3.00
C TRP A 125 5.11 9.68 -2.48
N ARG A 126 5.76 10.26 -1.48
CA ARG A 126 5.35 11.52 -0.85
C ARG A 126 6.57 12.39 -0.68
N GLY A 127 6.40 13.71 -0.75
CA GLY A 127 7.47 14.61 -0.35
C GLY A 127 7.89 14.32 1.08
N MET A 128 9.20 14.22 1.29
CA MET A 128 9.80 13.89 2.58
C MET A 128 9.31 14.83 3.68
N PHE A 129 9.09 16.10 3.35
CA PHE A 129 8.66 17.13 4.29
C PHE A 129 7.14 17.33 4.33
N LYS A 130 6.35 16.49 3.63
CA LYS A 130 4.89 16.57 3.65
C LYS A 130 4.30 16.30 5.04
N LYS A 131 4.90 15.39 5.81
CA LYS A 131 4.56 15.14 7.22
C LYS A 131 5.12 16.19 8.19
N GLY A 132 5.93 17.13 7.67
CA GLY A 132 6.64 18.12 8.47
C GLY A 132 8.06 17.69 8.82
N LEU A 133 8.90 18.70 9.06
CA LEU A 133 10.21 18.56 9.66
C LEU A 133 10.01 18.43 11.17
N LEU A 134 10.51 17.35 11.77
CA LEU A 134 10.39 17.12 13.21
C LEU A 134 11.37 17.99 14.00
N ALA A 135 12.58 18.15 13.46
CA ALA A 135 13.63 19.00 14.02
C ALA A 135 14.66 19.31 12.92
N ALA A 136 15.38 20.42 13.06
CA ALA A 136 16.60 20.68 12.31
C ALA A 136 17.65 21.29 13.22
N GLY A 137 18.91 21.20 12.80
CA GLY A 137 20.03 21.76 13.54
C GLY A 137 21.36 21.48 12.83
N GLY A 138 22.46 21.64 13.57
CA GLY A 138 23.79 21.52 12.99
C GLY A 138 24.82 22.36 13.73
N ALA A 139 25.95 22.60 13.09
CA ALA A 139 27.01 23.51 13.54
C ALA A 139 27.47 24.40 12.38
N GLY A 140 27.96 25.60 12.70
CA GLY A 140 28.31 26.63 11.70
C GLY A 140 27.05 27.25 11.10
N GLN A 141 26.27 27.99 11.89
CA GLN A 141 25.04 28.68 11.46
C GLN A 141 24.14 27.86 10.49
N PRO A 142 23.69 26.67 10.90
CA PRO A 142 22.98 25.75 10.02
C PRO A 142 21.62 26.31 9.59
N GLN A 143 21.31 26.18 8.30
CA GLN A 143 20.01 26.57 7.74
C GLN A 143 19.41 25.39 6.96
N PHE A 144 18.21 24.98 7.39
CA PHE A 144 17.42 23.94 6.73
C PHE A 144 16.10 24.57 6.26
N THR A 145 16.04 24.95 4.99
CA THR A 145 14.92 25.71 4.43
C THR A 145 14.10 24.83 3.51
N VAL A 146 12.92 24.38 3.99
CA VAL A 146 11.98 23.62 3.15
C VAL A 146 11.22 24.58 2.24
N VAL A 147 11.25 24.34 0.93
CA VAL A 147 10.53 25.15 -0.06
C VAL A 147 9.02 25.08 0.21
N PRO A 148 8.33 26.22 0.40
CA PRO A 148 6.91 26.25 0.71
C PRO A 148 6.02 25.63 -0.38
N PRO A 149 4.81 25.14 -0.04
CA PRO A 149 3.89 24.51 -1.00
C PRO A 149 3.47 25.39 -2.18
N LYS A 150 3.52 26.72 -2.02
CA LYS A 150 3.22 27.68 -3.09
C LYS A 150 4.29 27.68 -4.18
N GLU A 151 5.50 27.25 -3.84
CA GLU A 151 6.67 27.16 -4.71
C GLU A 151 6.91 25.70 -5.17
N GLY A 152 6.42 24.69 -4.43
CA GLY A 152 6.46 23.28 -4.84
C GLY A 152 5.28 22.41 -4.33
N PRO A 153 4.50 21.73 -5.18
CA PRO A 153 3.24 21.07 -4.79
C PRO A 153 3.39 19.83 -3.89
N ARG A 154 4.61 19.33 -3.66
CA ARG A 154 4.88 18.06 -2.96
C ARG A 154 5.47 18.22 -1.55
N ARG A 155 6.01 19.40 -1.20
CA ARG A 155 6.92 19.59 -0.04
C ARG A 155 8.05 18.55 0.00
N SER A 156 8.78 18.46 -1.09
CA SER A 156 9.93 17.56 -1.25
C SER A 156 11.26 18.30 -1.38
N GLU A 157 11.19 19.60 -1.69
CA GLU A 157 12.35 20.44 -1.92
C GLU A 157 12.82 21.14 -0.66
N ALA A 158 14.13 21.23 -0.48
CA ALA A 158 14.74 22.05 0.56
C ALA A 158 16.16 22.47 0.18
N ASP A 159 16.64 23.50 0.84
CA ASP A 159 18.02 23.98 0.78
C ASP A 159 18.68 23.82 2.14
N LEU A 160 19.87 23.21 2.13
CA LEU A 160 20.64 22.89 3.32
C LEU A 160 21.99 23.56 3.22
N LEU A 161 22.27 24.51 4.13
CA LEU A 161 23.58 25.14 4.21
C LEU A 161 24.11 25.29 5.64
N ALA A 162 25.42 25.43 5.76
CA ALA A 162 26.14 25.78 6.98
C ALA A 162 27.44 26.52 6.60
N ASP A 163 28.06 27.19 7.57
CA ASP A 163 29.38 27.81 7.44
C ASP A 163 30.49 26.76 7.25
N GLN A 164 31.67 27.22 6.84
CA GLN A 164 32.86 26.40 6.67
C GLN A 164 33.16 25.50 7.88
N GLY A 165 33.45 24.22 7.63
CA GLY A 165 33.66 23.19 8.65
C GLY A 165 32.38 22.74 9.36
N GLY A 166 31.23 23.34 9.06
CA GLY A 166 29.94 23.08 9.65
C GLY A 166 29.19 21.90 9.04
N TYR A 167 27.98 21.67 9.55
CA TYR A 167 27.04 20.70 9.03
C TYR A 167 25.62 21.12 9.38
N VAL A 168 24.65 20.66 8.59
CA VAL A 168 23.22 20.91 8.79
C VAL A 168 22.45 19.61 8.62
N TRP A 169 21.40 19.43 9.41
CA TRP A 169 20.54 18.26 9.35
C TRP A 169 19.09 18.59 9.59
N GLY A 170 18.21 17.71 9.10
CA GLY A 170 16.79 17.71 9.36
C GLY A 170 16.26 16.31 9.61
N ASP A 171 15.46 16.16 10.65
CA ASP A 171 14.79 14.92 11.03
C ASP A 171 13.34 14.94 10.54
N VAL A 172 12.88 13.83 9.95
CA VAL A 172 11.51 13.66 9.45
C VAL A 172 10.87 12.39 9.99
N ASP A 173 9.54 12.38 10.11
CA ASP A 173 8.79 11.17 10.43
C ASP A 173 8.74 10.24 9.22
N SER A 174 9.45 9.13 9.32
CA SER A 174 9.48 8.05 8.32
C SER A 174 8.66 6.83 8.74
N THR A 175 7.83 6.94 9.78
CA THR A 175 6.95 5.85 10.22
C THR A 175 6.05 5.38 9.08
N GLY A 176 6.02 4.06 8.87
CA GLY A 176 5.27 3.43 7.78
C GLY A 176 5.93 3.56 6.40
N CYS A 177 7.14 4.11 6.32
CA CYS A 177 7.89 4.23 5.07
C CYS A 177 8.85 3.04 4.88
N ARG A 178 9.07 2.70 3.62
CA ARG A 178 9.97 1.62 3.21
C ARG A 178 11.24 2.15 2.55
N TYR A 179 11.17 3.27 1.84
CA TYR A 179 12.26 3.71 0.98
C TYR A 179 12.37 5.22 0.96
N SER A 180 13.60 5.73 0.90
CA SER A 180 13.94 7.14 0.69
C SER A 180 14.58 7.31 -0.67
N ARG A 181 14.16 8.34 -1.41
CA ARG A 181 14.74 8.74 -2.68
C ARG A 181 15.08 10.22 -2.63
N ASN A 182 16.36 10.55 -2.77
CA ASN A 182 16.83 11.93 -2.66
C ASN A 182 17.65 12.28 -3.90
N TRP A 183 17.19 13.25 -4.67
CA TRP A 183 18.04 13.98 -5.60
C TRP A 183 18.78 15.07 -4.82
N LEU A 184 20.05 15.26 -5.14
CA LEU A 184 20.96 16.17 -4.45
C LEU A 184 21.72 16.99 -5.48
N GLY A 185 21.73 18.31 -5.35
CA GLY A 185 22.58 19.23 -6.10
C GLY A 185 23.53 19.95 -5.17
N ASN A 186 24.84 19.74 -5.32
CA ASN A 186 25.85 20.45 -4.52
C ASN A 186 26.17 21.80 -5.16
N LEU A 187 25.77 22.87 -4.50
CA LEU A 187 25.94 24.26 -4.95
C LEU A 187 27.16 24.94 -4.31
N THR A 188 27.95 24.22 -3.50
CA THR A 188 29.16 24.77 -2.87
C THR A 188 30.40 24.65 -3.75
N ASP A 189 31.44 25.42 -3.41
CA ASP A 189 32.74 25.50 -4.06
C ASP A 189 33.71 24.35 -3.70
N GLY A 190 33.17 23.22 -3.24
CA GLY A 190 33.98 22.16 -2.67
C GLY A 190 33.26 20.86 -2.39
N LEU A 191 33.95 20.00 -1.64
CA LEU A 191 33.50 18.64 -1.33
C LEU A 191 32.56 18.65 -0.13
N VAL A 192 31.37 18.10 -0.31
CA VAL A 192 30.39 17.88 0.78
C VAL A 192 30.09 16.40 0.94
N ARG A 193 29.54 16.04 2.10
CA ARG A 193 28.98 14.70 2.34
C ARG A 193 27.51 14.82 2.72
N VAL A 194 26.65 14.16 1.94
CA VAL A 194 25.24 13.99 2.27
C VAL A 194 25.03 12.59 2.83
N SER A 195 24.25 12.47 3.90
CA SER A 195 24.09 11.21 4.63
C SER A 195 22.67 11.05 5.17
N LEU A 196 22.19 9.81 5.19
CA LEU A 196 20.97 9.41 5.87
C LEU A 196 21.32 8.74 7.19
N HIS A 197 20.59 9.05 8.26
CA HIS A 197 20.77 8.44 9.58
C HIS A 197 19.44 7.95 10.16
N ASN A 198 19.50 6.88 10.95
CA ASN A 198 18.47 6.49 11.89
C ASN A 198 18.86 7.05 13.26
N GLY A 199 18.32 8.21 13.64
CA GLY A 199 18.83 8.96 14.78
C GLY A 199 20.27 9.42 14.55
N THR A 200 21.22 8.90 15.32
CA THR A 200 22.67 9.21 15.21
C THR A 200 23.45 8.19 14.39
N GLN A 201 22.84 7.06 14.02
CA GLN A 201 23.51 6.00 13.27
C GLN A 201 23.40 6.27 11.77
N ALA A 202 24.54 6.43 11.10
CA ALA A 202 24.59 6.54 9.64
C ALA A 202 24.10 5.25 8.96
N LEU A 203 23.16 5.40 8.03
CA LEU A 203 22.63 4.33 7.18
C LEU A 203 23.38 4.26 5.85
N THR A 204 23.56 5.42 5.22
CA THR A 204 24.26 5.56 3.95
C THR A 204 24.75 7.00 3.76
N SER A 205 25.70 7.20 2.85
CA SER A 205 26.20 8.52 2.50
C SER A 205 26.78 8.57 1.09
N VAL A 206 26.84 9.77 0.54
CA VAL A 206 27.56 10.08 -0.71
C VAL A 206 28.42 11.31 -0.48
N ARG A 207 29.58 11.36 -1.17
CA ARG A 207 30.41 12.56 -1.25
C ARG A 207 30.20 13.20 -2.61
N MET A 208 30.00 14.51 -2.64
CA MET A 208 29.69 15.26 -3.84
C MET A 208 30.76 16.33 -4.06
N GLN A 209 31.33 16.37 -5.27
CA GLN A 209 32.23 17.44 -5.67
C GLN A 209 31.44 18.72 -5.96
N GLN A 210 32.14 19.84 -6.09
CA GLN A 210 31.54 21.12 -6.50
C GLN A 210 30.66 20.94 -7.73
N GLU A 211 29.49 21.59 -7.71
CA GLU A 211 28.57 21.70 -8.87
C GLU A 211 28.21 20.34 -9.49
N THR A 212 28.06 19.32 -8.64
CA THR A 212 27.62 17.99 -9.07
C THR A 212 26.23 17.65 -8.56
N GLU A 213 25.53 16.83 -9.33
CA GLU A 213 24.26 16.25 -8.95
C GLU A 213 24.40 14.74 -8.73
N THR A 214 23.62 14.19 -7.81
CA THR A 214 23.57 12.74 -7.60
C THR A 214 22.29 12.28 -6.91
N TRP A 215 22.15 10.97 -6.77
CA TRP A 215 21.05 10.34 -6.04
C TRP A 215 21.57 9.63 -4.79
N LEU A 216 20.87 9.82 -3.66
CA LEU A 216 21.07 9.05 -2.44
C LEU A 216 19.78 8.30 -2.10
N ASN A 217 19.71 7.05 -2.53
CA ASN A 217 18.54 6.19 -2.39
C ASN A 217 18.81 5.08 -1.38
N HIS A 218 17.84 4.79 -0.51
CA HIS A 218 18.05 3.79 0.54
C HIS A 218 16.74 3.14 1.01
N ASP A 219 16.79 1.84 1.34
CA ASP A 219 15.72 1.17 2.07
C ASP A 219 15.80 1.62 3.54
N ILE A 220 14.68 2.07 4.08
CA ILE A 220 14.55 2.61 5.44
C ILE A 220 13.50 1.84 6.23
N THR A 221 13.23 0.59 5.87
CA THR A 221 12.24 -0.26 6.54
C THR A 221 12.52 -0.31 8.04
N GLY A 222 11.52 0.07 8.84
CA GLY A 222 11.62 0.08 10.30
C GLY A 222 12.21 1.37 10.90
N VAL A 223 12.72 2.28 10.07
CA VAL A 223 13.16 3.61 10.53
C VAL A 223 11.93 4.50 10.72
N THR A 224 11.70 4.96 11.95
CA THR A 224 10.59 5.86 12.28
C THR A 224 10.99 7.33 12.29
N ARG A 225 12.28 7.61 12.46
CA ARG A 225 12.88 8.94 12.40
C ARG A 225 14.10 8.92 11.51
N LEU A 226 13.97 9.49 10.31
CA LEU A 226 15.04 9.59 9.34
C LEU A 226 15.68 10.98 9.42
N ARG A 227 17.00 11.03 9.54
CA ARG A 227 17.79 12.26 9.43
C ARG A 227 18.41 12.36 8.06
N LEU A 228 18.24 13.49 7.39
CA LEU A 228 19.05 13.89 6.25
C LEU A 228 20.06 14.93 6.73
N GLN A 229 21.35 14.66 6.53
CA GLN A 229 22.44 15.51 7.00
C GLN A 229 23.43 15.80 5.88
N VAL A 230 23.80 17.07 5.76
CA VAL A 230 24.85 17.58 4.88
C VAL A 230 25.98 18.11 5.75
N ALA A 231 27.21 17.67 5.49
CA ALA A 231 28.40 18.12 6.20
C ALA A 231 29.43 18.66 5.24
N ASP A 232 30.11 19.74 5.63
CA ASP A 232 31.34 20.15 4.97
C ASP A 232 32.37 19.02 5.05
N VAL A 233 33.15 18.87 3.98
CA VAL A 233 34.35 18.04 4.01
C VAL A 233 35.56 18.88 3.64
N ARG A 234 35.42 19.68 2.57
CA ARG A 234 36.46 20.58 2.09
C ARG A 234 35.83 21.62 1.14
N SER A 235 35.24 22.66 1.70
CA SER A 235 34.77 23.84 0.95
C SER A 235 35.38 25.13 1.50
N GLY A 236 35.35 26.20 0.70
CA GLY A 236 35.82 27.52 1.10
C GLY A 236 34.79 28.26 1.96
N TYR A 237 33.50 28.02 1.71
CA TYR A 237 32.39 28.77 2.34
C TYR A 237 31.47 27.92 3.23
N GLY A 238 31.60 26.59 3.21
CA GLY A 238 30.69 25.67 3.88
C GLY A 238 29.73 24.98 2.90
N PRO A 239 29.01 23.93 3.32
CA PRO A 239 28.15 23.18 2.42
C PRO A 239 26.94 24.01 2.01
N TYR A 240 26.53 23.90 0.75
CA TYR A 240 25.22 24.31 0.29
C TYR A 240 24.70 23.25 -0.68
N VAL A 241 23.63 22.55 -0.29
CA VAL A 241 23.03 21.48 -1.09
C VAL A 241 21.53 21.73 -1.24
N SER A 242 21.08 21.75 -2.48
CA SER A 242 19.65 21.70 -2.80
C SER A 242 19.20 20.25 -2.92
N ILE A 243 18.01 19.94 -2.44
CA ILE A 243 17.49 18.56 -2.42
C ILE A 243 16.06 18.49 -2.95
N ASP A 244 15.73 17.39 -3.63
CA ASP A 244 14.34 16.95 -3.90
C ASP A 244 14.18 15.52 -3.36
N SER A 245 13.46 15.41 -2.24
CA SER A 245 13.46 14.22 -1.39
C SER A 245 12.06 13.65 -1.22
N LEU A 246 11.93 12.36 -1.51
CA LEU A 246 10.69 11.60 -1.41
C LEU A 246 10.82 10.38 -0.48
N LEU A 247 9.71 10.03 0.16
CA LEU A 247 9.54 8.81 0.95
C LEU A 247 8.43 7.93 0.35
N LEU A 248 8.67 6.63 0.27
CA LEU A 248 7.71 5.62 -0.15
C LEU A 248 6.98 5.06 1.09
N CYS A 249 5.74 5.49 1.33
CA CYS A 249 5.06 5.26 2.61
C CYS A 249 3.64 4.68 2.50
N THR A 250 3.25 3.90 3.51
CA THR A 250 1.86 3.70 3.91
C THR A 250 1.40 4.87 4.79
N ASN A 251 0.14 5.31 4.69
CA ASN A 251 -0.51 6.17 5.69
C ASN A 251 -0.69 5.43 7.01
#